data_AF-A0A5C1HWV4-F1
#
_entry.id   AF-A0A5C1HWV4-F1
#
_cell.length_a   1.000
_cell.length_b   1.000
_cell.length_c   1.000
_cell.angle_alpha   90.00
_cell.angle_beta   90.00
_cell.angle_gamma   90.00
#
_symmetry.space_group_name_H-M   'P 1'
#
loop_
_entity.id
_entity.type
_entity.pdbx_description
1 polymer ?
#
loop_
_entity_poly.entity_id
_entity_poly.type
_entity_poly.pdbx_seq_one_letter_code
_entity_poly.pdbx_strand_id
1 'polypeptide(L)'
;MAKDVLGTVYETLLCSPGMNEAVKIDLKISRKTILLLSSLIENGLADKESTVQGLLGLIPEQDREELKNFGDECLKKAGLKELSEKMKTLKN
;
A
#
# COMPACT_ATOMS: atom_id res chain seq x y z
N MET A 1 23.60 -9.88 -3.60
CA MET A 1 24.19 -8.69 -2.94
C MET A 1 23.31 -7.44 -3.03
N ALA A 2 22.72 -7.05 -4.17
CA ALA A 2 21.83 -5.87 -4.22
C ALA A 2 20.47 -6.02 -3.49
N LYS A 3 19.90 -7.25 -3.45
CA LYS A 3 18.65 -7.54 -2.71
C LYS A 3 18.79 -7.34 -1.19
N ASP A 4 19.97 -7.62 -0.63
CA ASP A 4 20.25 -7.49 0.81
C ASP A 4 20.23 -6.03 1.26
N VAL A 5 20.84 -5.14 0.48
CA VAL A 5 20.95 -3.72 0.85
C VAL A 5 19.57 -3.06 0.82
N LEU A 6 18.75 -3.33 -0.20
CA LEU A 6 17.40 -2.77 -0.27
C LEU A 6 16.50 -3.30 0.86
N GLY A 7 16.59 -4.59 1.18
CA GLY A 7 15.90 -5.18 2.34
C GLY A 7 16.33 -4.53 3.66
N THR A 8 17.64 -4.38 3.86
CA THR A 8 18.22 -3.76 5.07
C THR A 8 17.80 -2.29 5.21
N VAL A 9 17.79 -1.51 4.12
CA VAL A 9 17.32 -0.11 4.13
C VAL A 9 15.83 -0.05 4.48
N TYR A 10 15.03 -0.96 3.92
CA TYR A 10 13.59 -1.03 4.21
C TYR A 10 13.34 -1.36 5.68
N GLU A 11 14.01 -2.39 6.22
CA GLU A 11 13.93 -2.76 7.63
C GLU A 11 14.37 -1.63 8.56
N THR A 12 15.46 -0.93 8.20
CA THR A 12 15.95 0.20 8.99
C THR A 12 14.93 1.34 9.02
N LEU A 13 14.30 1.66 7.88
CA LEU A 13 13.24 2.67 7.83
C LEU A 13 12.03 2.26 8.68
N LEU A 14 11.62 0.99 8.63
CA LEU A 14 10.51 0.46 9.43
C LEU A 14 10.83 0.43 10.94
N CYS A 15 12.10 0.38 11.32
CA CYS A 15 12.55 0.47 12.72
C CYS A 15 12.63 1.92 13.24
N SER A 16 12.30 2.93 12.43
CA SER A 16 12.38 4.33 12.86
C SER A 16 11.40 4.63 14.01
N PRO A 17 11.77 5.52 14.95
CA PRO A 17 10.83 6.02 15.96
C PRO A 17 9.56 6.58 15.30
N GLY A 18 8.39 6.29 15.89
CA GLY A 18 7.10 6.72 15.34
C GLY A 18 6.39 5.69 14.44
N MET A 19 7.09 4.68 13.91
CA MET A 19 6.48 3.70 12.99
C MET A 19 5.46 2.75 13.64
N ASN A 20 5.50 2.61 14.98
CA ASN A 20 4.54 1.84 15.76
C ASN A 20 3.49 2.70 16.47
N GLU A 21 3.49 4.03 16.24
CA GLU A 21 2.52 4.92 16.85
C GLU A 21 1.14 4.78 16.18
N ALA A 22 0.08 4.87 16.98
CA ALA A 22 -1.28 4.76 16.48
C ALA A 22 -1.68 6.03 15.71
N VAL A 23 -2.04 5.88 14.44
CA VAL A 23 -2.58 6.96 13.61
C VAL A 23 -4.09 6.80 13.48
N LYS A 24 -4.84 7.84 13.84
CA LYS A 24 -6.28 7.89 13.58
C LYS A 24 -6.53 8.35 12.14
N ILE A 25 -7.08 7.48 11.32
CA ILE A 25 -7.44 7.77 9.93
C ILE A 25 -8.98 7.81 9.83
N ASP A 26 -9.54 9.01 9.61
CA ASP A 26 -10.97 9.20 9.35
C ASP A 26 -11.22 9.43 7.86
N LEU A 27 -11.98 8.53 7.23
CA LEU A 27 -12.22 8.45 5.79
C LEU A 27 -13.66 8.03 5.50
N LYS A 28 -14.23 8.60 4.44
CA LYS A 28 -15.53 8.19 3.89
C LYS A 28 -15.30 7.52 2.55
N ILE A 29 -15.53 6.22 2.48
CA ILE A 29 -15.40 5.41 1.26
C ILE A 29 -16.63 4.52 1.06
N SER A 30 -16.83 4.06 -0.16
CA SER A 30 -17.97 3.20 -0.47
C SER A 30 -17.78 1.77 0.07
N ARG A 31 -18.89 1.05 0.31
CA ARG A 31 -18.84 -0.37 0.70
C ARG A 31 -18.11 -1.22 -0.34
N LYS A 32 -18.23 -0.85 -1.62
CA LYS A 32 -17.55 -1.51 -2.74
C LYS A 32 -16.03 -1.35 -2.61
N THR A 33 -15.55 -0.14 -2.33
CA THR A 33 -14.12 0.15 -2.15
C THR A 33 -13.54 -0.68 -1.00
N ILE A 34 -14.27 -0.80 0.13
CA ILE A 34 -13.87 -1.64 1.27
C ILE A 34 -13.77 -3.11 0.87
N LEU A 35 -14.76 -3.63 0.15
CA LEU A 35 -14.76 -5.04 -0.28
C LEU A 35 -13.57 -5.34 -1.20
N LEU A 36 -13.34 -4.48 -2.19
CA LEU A 36 -12.22 -4.63 -3.12
C LEU A 36 -10.87 -4.52 -2.40
N LEU A 37 -10.73 -3.59 -1.46
CA LEU A 37 -9.53 -3.44 -0.65
C LEU A 37 -9.24 -4.72 0.16
N SER A 38 -10.25 -5.29 0.82
CA SER A 38 -10.10 -6.54 1.59
C SER A 38 -9.60 -7.67 0.68
N SER A 39 -10.24 -7.85 -0.48
CA SER A 39 -9.82 -8.87 -1.44
C SER A 39 -8.40 -8.62 -1.96
N LEU A 40 -8.01 -7.38 -2.22
CA LEU A 40 -6.64 -7.06 -2.66
C LEU A 40 -5.59 -7.33 -1.58
N ILE A 41 -5.89 -7.07 -0.31
CA ILE A 41 -4.99 -7.40 0.80
C ILE A 41 -4.83 -8.92 0.92
N GLU A 42 -5.94 -9.66 0.94
CA GLU A 42 -5.92 -11.13 1.03
C GLU A 42 -5.12 -11.76 -0.11
N ASN A 43 -5.36 -11.31 -1.34
CA ASN A 43 -4.66 -11.84 -2.51
C ASN A 43 -3.22 -11.35 -2.59
N GLY A 44 -2.93 -10.11 -2.18
CA GLY A 44 -1.57 -9.55 -2.18
C GLY A 44 -0.65 -10.18 -1.13
N LEU A 45 -1.22 -10.70 -0.04
CA LEU A 45 -0.50 -11.47 0.97
C LEU A 45 -0.39 -12.96 0.62
N ALA A 46 -1.21 -13.46 -0.31
CA ALA A 46 -1.07 -14.81 -0.83
C ALA A 46 0.10 -14.83 -1.82
N ASP A 47 1.03 -15.76 -1.64
CA ASP A 47 2.27 -15.91 -2.44
C ASP A 47 2.00 -16.48 -3.86
N LYS A 48 0.82 -16.17 -4.43
CA LYS A 48 0.32 -16.64 -5.72
C LYS A 48 0.14 -15.44 -6.65
N GLU A 49 1.24 -15.00 -7.27
CA GLU A 49 1.29 -13.87 -8.22
C GLU A 49 0.16 -13.89 -9.27
N SER A 50 -0.26 -15.07 -9.72
CA SER A 50 -1.31 -15.25 -10.72
C SER A 50 -2.71 -14.82 -10.27
N THR A 51 -2.99 -14.78 -8.97
CA THR A 51 -4.33 -14.46 -8.45
C THR A 51 -4.55 -12.94 -8.37
N VAL A 52 -3.51 -12.19 -8.02
CA VAL A 52 -3.56 -10.73 -7.89
C VAL A 52 -3.72 -10.05 -9.25
N GLN A 53 -2.98 -10.51 -10.27
CA GLN A 53 -3.08 -9.96 -11.62
C GLN A 53 -4.46 -10.22 -12.26
N GLY A 54 -5.05 -11.39 -11.99
CA GLY A 54 -6.41 -11.74 -12.43
C GLY A 54 -7.48 -10.87 -11.79
N LEU A 55 -7.41 -10.65 -10.48
CA LEU A 55 -8.32 -9.76 -9.75
C LEU A 55 -8.15 -8.30 -10.21
N LEU A 56 -6.89 -7.88 -10.38
CA LEU A 56 -6.42 -6.75 -11.18
C LEU A 56 -7.35 -6.47 -12.35
N GLY A 57 -7.32 -7.37 -13.34
CA GLY A 57 -8.02 -7.25 -14.62
C GLY A 57 -9.53 -7.09 -14.53
N LEU A 58 -10.17 -7.61 -13.47
CA LEU A 58 -11.63 -7.61 -13.32
C LEU A 58 -12.18 -6.32 -12.71
N ILE A 59 -11.35 -5.54 -12.02
CA ILE A 59 -11.78 -4.29 -11.37
C ILE A 59 -11.86 -3.17 -12.42
N PRO A 60 -12.98 -2.44 -12.52
CA PRO A 60 -13.12 -1.28 -13.41
C PRO A 60 -12.07 -0.20 -13.11
N GLU A 61 -11.63 0.55 -14.13
CA GLU A 61 -10.59 1.58 -13.95
C GLU A 61 -10.94 2.64 -12.90
N GLN A 62 -12.20 3.10 -12.90
CA GLN A 62 -12.72 4.04 -11.89
C GLN A 62 -12.53 3.53 -10.44
N ASP A 63 -12.73 2.23 -10.23
CA ASP A 63 -12.64 1.62 -8.90
C ASP A 63 -11.18 1.42 -8.50
N ARG A 64 -10.29 1.17 -9.48
CA ARG A 64 -8.83 1.17 -9.24
C ARG A 64 -8.32 2.56 -8.89
N GLU A 65 -8.84 3.61 -9.52
CA GLU A 65 -8.50 4.99 -9.20
C GLU A 65 -8.96 5.37 -7.79
N GLU A 66 -10.19 5.00 -7.40
CA GLU A 66 -10.69 5.21 -6.04
C GLU A 66 -9.82 4.51 -4.98
N LEU A 67 -9.38 3.27 -5.25
CA LEU A 67 -8.46 2.52 -4.38
C LEU A 67 -7.07 3.17 -4.27
N LYS A 68 -6.54 3.69 -5.38
CA LYS A 68 -5.27 4.44 -5.37
C LYS A 68 -5.39 5.72 -4.56
N ASN A 69 -6.47 6.47 -4.77
CA ASN A 69 -6.76 7.69 -4.03
C ASN A 69 -6.91 7.42 -2.53
N PHE A 70 -7.56 6.31 -2.15
CA PHE A 70 -7.62 5.85 -0.77
C PHE A 70 -6.23 5.62 -0.16
N GLY A 71 -5.36 4.88 -0.84
CA GLY A 71 -4.00 4.64 -0.37
C GLY A 71 -3.19 5.93 -0.19
N ASP A 72 -3.30 6.85 -1.14
CA ASP A 72 -2.65 8.15 -1.07
C ASP A 72 -3.17 9.04 0.07
N GLU A 73 -4.49 9.06 0.31
CA GLU A 73 -5.09 9.77 1.43
C GLU A 73 -4.68 9.17 2.78
N CYS A 74 -4.52 7.84 2.88
CA CYS A 74 -4.01 7.19 4.08
C CYS A 74 -2.57 7.63 4.38
N LEU A 75 -1.70 7.62 3.36
CA LEU A 75 -0.31 8.08 3.50
C LEU A 75 -0.25 9.55 3.90
N LYS A 76 -1.10 10.39 3.31
CA LYS A 76 -1.17 11.82 3.64
C LYS A 76 -1.64 12.05 5.08
N LYS A 77 -2.69 11.37 5.52
CA LYS A 77 -3.22 11.46 6.90
C LYS A 77 -2.26 10.90 7.95
N ALA A 78 -1.44 9.92 7.56
CA ALA A 78 -0.36 9.38 8.40
C ALA A 78 0.93 10.21 8.35
N GLY A 79 1.03 11.26 7.51
CA GLY A 79 2.25 12.03 7.34
C GLY A 79 3.38 11.27 6.62
N LEU A 80 3.06 10.13 5.98
CA LEU A 80 4.02 9.23 5.35
C LEU A 80 4.12 9.40 3.83
N LYS A 81 3.43 10.38 3.23
CA LYS A 81 3.40 10.56 1.78
C LYS A 81 4.80 10.77 1.19
N GLU A 82 5.59 11.69 1.76
CA GLU A 82 6.93 11.99 1.28
C GLU A 82 7.88 10.79 1.43
N LEU A 83 7.80 10.07 2.57
CA LEU A 83 8.57 8.86 2.80
C LEU A 83 8.23 7.78 1.76
N SER A 84 6.94 7.56 1.49
CA SER A 84 6.48 6.60 0.48
C SER A 84 7.02 6.93 -0.92
N GLU A 85 7.04 8.21 -1.29
CA GLU A 85 7.60 8.65 -2.58
C GLU A 85 9.10 8.41 -2.67
N LYS A 86 9.86 8.76 -1.62
CA LYS A 86 11.30 8.44 -1.55
C LYS A 86 11.54 6.93 -1.66
N MET A 87 10.72 6.11 -1.01
CA MET A 87 10.84 4.66 -1.10
C MET A 87 10.55 4.10 -2.50
N LYS A 88 9.66 4.72 -3.28
CA LYS A 88 9.44 4.35 -4.69
C LYS A 88 10.68 4.60 -5.55
N THR A 89 11.42 5.68 -5.28
CA THR A 89 12.68 5.97 -6.00
C THR A 89 13.79 4.96 -5.71
N LEU A 90 13.75 4.30 -4.54
CA LEU A 90 14.71 3.26 -4.16
C LEU A 90 14.40 1.88 -4.80
N LYS A 91 13.16 1.66 -5.25
CA LYS A 91 12.73 0.42 -5.93
C LYS A 91 13.01 0.43 -7.44
N ASN A 92 13.31 1.59 -8.01
CA ASN A 92 13.56 1.78 -9.44
C ASN A 92 15.05 1.89 -9.76
#